data_AF-A0A9E6P297-F1
#
_entry.id   AF-A0A9E6P297-F1
#
_cell.length_a   1.000
_cell.length_b   1.000
_cell.length_c   1.000
_cell.angle_alpha   90.00
_cell.angle_beta   90.00
_cell.angle_gamma   90.00
#
_symmetry.space_group_name_H-M   'P 1'
#
loop_
_entity.id
_entity.type
_entity.pdbx_description
1 polymer ?
#
loop_
_entity_poly.entity_id
_entity_poly.type
_entity_poly.pdbx_seq_one_letter_code
_entity_poly.pdbx_strand_id
1 'polypeptide(L)'
;MRVLFMCTANSCRSILSEAMFNHLAPAGFTAVSAGSYPKGQVLPRSLLTLQKNGIAIDGLHSKGNDAFENNPPDILITVCDKAAGETCPVYFGPALKAHWGLEDPSDVIGDEAAIEAAFHATLMRIGQRCQAFLDLPFHSLSREQLKVELDRIGTL
;
A
#
# COMPACT_ATOMS: atom_id res chain seq x y z
N MET A 1 7.03 14.09 3.03
CA MET A 1 6.38 13.40 1.91
C MET A 1 5.36 12.43 2.44
N ARG A 2 4.10 12.58 2.01
CA ARG A 2 2.98 11.71 2.38
C ARG A 2 2.59 10.81 1.22
N VAL A 3 2.53 9.52 1.48
CA VAL A 3 2.15 8.49 0.51
C VAL A 3 0.81 7.88 0.92
N LEU A 4 -0.15 7.84 -0.01
CA LEU A 4 -1.44 7.18 0.19
C LEU A 4 -1.47 5.84 -0.55
N PHE A 5 -1.62 4.73 0.16
CA PHE A 5 -1.91 3.42 -0.43
C PHE A 5 -3.41 3.18 -0.49
N MET A 6 -3.94 2.91 -1.68
CA MET A 6 -5.39 2.79 -1.90
C MET A 6 -5.76 1.45 -2.53
N CYS A 7 -6.73 0.78 -1.93
CA CYS A 7 -7.38 -0.40 -2.52
C CYS A 7 -8.91 -0.25 -2.44
N THR A 8 -9.65 -1.32 -2.66
CA THR A 8 -11.12 -1.29 -2.56
C THR A 8 -11.56 -1.21 -1.09
N ALA A 9 -11.18 -2.20 -0.29
CA ALA A 9 -11.77 -2.43 1.04
C ALA A 9 -11.00 -1.78 2.21
N ASN A 10 -9.76 -1.33 2.00
CA ASN A 10 -8.82 -0.92 3.04
C ASN A 10 -8.82 -1.84 4.27
N SER A 11 -8.59 -3.12 3.98
CA SER A 11 -8.67 -4.19 4.97
C SER A 11 -7.43 -5.08 4.96
N CYS A 12 -6.78 -5.24 3.80
CA CYS A 12 -5.62 -6.11 3.61
C CYS A 12 -4.43 -5.37 2.95
N ARG A 13 -4.30 -5.43 1.61
CA ARG A 13 -3.14 -4.94 0.85
C ARG A 13 -2.69 -3.51 1.19
N SER A 14 -3.63 -2.55 1.25
CA SER A 14 -3.27 -1.17 1.57
C SER A 14 -2.86 -0.96 3.03
N ILE A 15 -3.39 -1.76 3.96
CA ILE A 15 -2.96 -1.76 5.37
C ILE A 15 -1.56 -2.35 5.51
N LEU A 16 -1.29 -3.48 4.84
CA LEU A 16 0.05 -4.06 4.80
C LEU A 16 1.07 -3.08 4.21
N SER A 17 0.66 -2.33 3.17
CA SER A 17 1.50 -1.33 2.52
C SER A 17 1.78 -0.11 3.41
N GLU A 18 0.77 0.43 4.10
CA GLU A 18 0.95 1.52 5.06
C GLU A 18 1.94 1.14 6.16
N ALA A 19 1.71 -0.01 6.79
CA ALA A 19 2.51 -0.46 7.93
C ALA A 19 3.96 -0.79 7.53
N MET A 20 4.16 -1.54 6.44
CA MET A 20 5.50 -1.87 5.94
C MET A 20 6.26 -0.61 5.52
N PHE A 21 5.62 0.33 4.82
CA PHE A 21 6.25 1.58 4.45
C PHE A 21 6.70 2.36 5.68
N ASN A 22 5.82 2.54 6.66
CA ASN A 22 6.14 3.29 7.89
C ASN A 22 7.21 2.59 8.75
N HIS A 23 7.31 1.27 8.69
CA HIS A 23 8.38 0.52 9.35
C HIS A 23 9.76 0.81 8.76
N LEU A 24 9.84 1.01 7.44
CA LEU A 24 11.10 1.29 6.73
C LEU A 24 11.40 2.80 6.60
N ALA A 25 10.39 3.65 6.74
CA ALA A 25 10.47 5.06 6.40
C ALA A 25 11.45 5.83 7.31
N PRO A 26 12.38 6.60 6.74
CA PRO A 26 13.16 7.58 7.50
C PRO A 26 12.29 8.79 7.86
N ALA A 27 12.83 9.66 8.71
CA ALA A 27 12.18 10.92 9.06
C ALA A 27 11.82 11.74 7.82
N GLY A 28 10.63 12.34 7.84
CA GLY A 28 10.10 13.14 6.72
C GLY A 28 9.27 12.34 5.71
N PHE A 29 9.19 11.01 5.83
CA PHE A 29 8.29 10.17 5.05
C PHE A 29 7.18 9.59 5.94
N THR A 30 5.97 9.49 5.41
CA THR A 30 4.84 8.87 6.11
C THR A 30 3.87 8.28 5.12
N ALA A 31 3.43 7.06 5.37
CA ALA A 31 2.35 6.43 4.64
C ALA A 31 1.03 6.47 5.43
N VAL A 32 -0.06 6.53 4.68
CA VAL A 32 -1.43 6.32 5.13
C VAL A 32 -2.15 5.43 4.13
N SER A 33 -3.28 4.83 4.51
CA SER A 33 -4.10 4.05 3.58
C SER A 33 -5.59 4.42 3.61
N ALA A 34 -6.26 4.13 2.51
CA ALA A 34 -7.72 4.25 2.37
C ALA A 34 -8.31 3.22 1.40
N GLY A 35 -9.64 3.15 1.40
CA GLY A 35 -10.46 2.33 0.53
C GLY A 35 -11.43 3.19 -0.27
N SER A 36 -11.76 2.80 -1.49
CA SER A 36 -12.92 3.38 -2.20
C SER A 36 -14.26 2.92 -1.60
N TYR A 37 -14.28 1.71 -1.05
CA TYR A 37 -15.41 1.11 -0.33
C TYR A 37 -14.88 0.46 0.95
N PRO A 38 -14.44 1.26 1.94
CA PRO A 38 -13.80 0.74 3.14
C PRO A 38 -14.74 -0.21 3.89
N LYS A 39 -14.25 -1.37 4.32
CA LYS A 39 -15.02 -2.36 5.09
C LYS A 39 -15.29 -1.91 6.53
N GLY A 40 -14.64 -0.85 7.00
CA GLY A 40 -14.73 -0.36 8.39
C GLY A 40 -13.92 -1.20 9.39
N GLN A 41 -13.34 -2.32 8.95
CA GLN A 41 -12.47 -3.17 9.76
C GLN A 41 -11.26 -3.67 8.98
N VAL A 42 -10.12 -3.75 9.68
CA VAL A 42 -8.91 -4.37 9.17
C VAL A 42 -9.04 -5.88 9.25
N LEU A 43 -8.59 -6.60 8.23
CA LEU A 43 -8.58 -8.06 8.23
C LEU A 43 -7.63 -8.55 9.33
N PRO A 44 -8.09 -9.35 10.31
CA PRO A 44 -7.25 -9.77 11.44
C PRO A 44 -5.96 -10.46 11.02
N ARG A 45 -6.00 -11.22 9.92
CA ARG A 45 -4.82 -11.89 9.36
C ARG A 45 -3.75 -10.92 8.86
N SER A 46 -4.14 -9.74 8.36
CA SER A 46 -3.19 -8.70 7.98
C SER A 46 -2.45 -8.16 9.19
N LEU A 47 -3.15 -7.91 10.31
CA LEU A 47 -2.54 -7.48 11.57
C LEU A 47 -1.59 -8.55 12.13
N LEU A 48 -2.03 -9.81 12.12
CA LEU A 48 -1.19 -10.94 12.57
C LEU A 48 0.08 -11.06 11.73
N THR A 49 -0.03 -10.90 10.40
CA THR A 49 1.11 -10.95 9.49
C THR A 49 2.12 -9.85 9.83
N LEU A 50 1.67 -8.62 10.07
CA LEU A 50 2.52 -7.50 10.47
C LEU A 50 3.23 -7.77 11.80
N GLN A 51 2.48 -8.20 12.82
CA GLN A 51 3.03 -8.50 14.14
C GLN A 51 4.08 -9.61 14.10
N LYS A 52 3.84 -10.70 13.34
CA LYS A 52 4.80 -11.80 13.15
C LYS A 52 6.12 -11.33 12.52
N ASN A 53 6.09 -10.24 11.76
CA ASN A 53 7.27 -9.65 11.12
C ASN A 53 7.85 -8.46 11.91
N GLY A 54 7.41 -8.24 13.15
CA GLY A 54 7.91 -7.16 14.01
C GLY A 54 7.48 -5.75 13.57
N ILE A 55 6.41 -5.65 12.78
CA ILE A 55 5.89 -4.38 12.27
C ILE A 55 4.77 -3.90 13.20
N ALA A 56 4.85 -2.64 13.63
CA ALA A 56 3.85 -2.01 14.48
C ALA A 56 2.48 -1.92 13.79
N ILE A 57 1.41 -2.08 14.58
CA ILE A 57 0.03 -2.05 14.09
C ILE A 57 -0.80 -0.91 14.67
N ASP A 58 -0.20 -0.08 15.52
CA ASP A 58 -0.87 1.00 16.21
C ASP A 58 -1.44 2.03 15.22
N GLY A 59 -2.70 2.41 15.43
CA GLY A 59 -3.39 3.40 14.60
C GLY A 59 -3.90 2.89 13.25
N LEU A 60 -3.60 1.64 12.86
CA LEU A 60 -4.14 1.05 11.64
C LEU A 60 -5.66 0.83 11.76
N HIS A 61 -6.42 1.35 10.80
CA HIS A 61 -7.87 1.17 10.72
C HIS A 61 -8.36 1.36 9.29
N SER A 62 -9.51 0.77 8.97
CA SER A 62 -10.15 0.88 7.66
C SER A 62 -10.90 2.21 7.54
N LYS A 63 -10.59 3.01 6.51
CA LYS A 63 -11.18 4.33 6.29
C LYS A 63 -11.30 4.69 4.81
N GLY A 64 -12.15 5.67 4.51
CA GLY A 64 -12.31 6.23 3.16
C GLY A 64 -11.23 7.27 2.84
N ASN A 65 -11.17 7.70 1.58
CA ASN A 65 -10.24 8.74 1.14
C ASN A 65 -10.68 10.17 1.50
N ASP A 66 -11.93 10.35 1.93
CA ASP A 66 -12.48 11.59 2.53
C ASP A 66 -11.65 12.06 3.74
N ALA A 67 -11.04 11.12 4.46
CA ALA A 67 -10.11 11.39 5.57
C ALA A 67 -8.89 12.26 5.16
N PHE A 68 -8.62 12.43 3.87
CA PHE A 68 -7.45 13.14 3.35
C PHE A 68 -7.77 14.37 2.51
N GLU A 69 -9.03 14.83 2.48
CA GLU A 69 -9.42 16.04 1.72
C GLU A 69 -8.68 17.29 2.19
N ASN A 70 -8.56 17.46 3.51
CA ASN A 70 -7.90 18.62 4.12
C ASN A 70 -6.37 18.48 4.22
N ASN A 71 -5.83 17.31 3.87
CA ASN A 71 -4.40 17.02 3.95
C ASN A 71 -4.02 16.00 2.86
N PRO A 72 -4.03 16.43 1.58
CA PRO A 72 -3.84 15.52 0.45
C PRO A 72 -2.43 14.92 0.45
N PRO A 73 -2.26 13.69 -0.05
CA PRO A 73 -0.96 13.06 -0.20
C PRO A 73 -0.19 13.66 -1.37
N ASP A 74 1.14 13.58 -1.30
CA ASP A 74 2.02 13.93 -2.42
C ASP A 74 1.95 12.86 -3.53
N ILE A 75 1.87 11.59 -3.10
CA ILE A 75 1.87 10.42 -3.97
C ILE A 75 0.72 9.48 -3.58
N LEU A 76 0.00 9.00 -4.59
CA LEU A 76 -1.02 7.97 -4.47
C LEU A 76 -0.55 6.70 -5.16
N ILE A 77 -0.59 5.58 -4.45
CA ILE A 77 -0.28 4.26 -4.97
C ILE A 77 -1.53 3.40 -4.85
N THR A 78 -2.06 2.97 -5.99
CA THR A 78 -3.15 1.99 -6.02
C THR A 78 -2.58 0.57 -6.01
N VAL A 79 -3.16 -0.32 -5.19
CA VAL A 79 -2.66 -1.69 -4.99
C VAL A 79 -3.69 -2.78 -5.35
N CYS A 80 -4.75 -2.38 -6.05
CA CYS A 80 -5.71 -3.28 -6.70
C CYS A 80 -5.01 -4.28 -7.64
N ASP A 81 -5.57 -5.46 -7.81
CA ASP A 81 -5.09 -6.39 -8.83
C ASP A 81 -5.87 -6.18 -10.14
N LYS A 82 -5.34 -5.31 -11.00
CA LYS A 82 -5.93 -5.11 -12.34
C LYS A 82 -5.90 -6.38 -13.19
N ALA A 83 -4.90 -7.25 -13.01
CA ALA A 83 -4.80 -8.48 -13.78
C ALA A 83 -5.91 -9.46 -13.39
N ALA A 84 -6.32 -9.44 -12.12
CA ALA A 84 -7.52 -10.13 -11.64
C ALA A 84 -8.85 -9.40 -11.97
N GLY A 85 -8.81 -8.29 -12.72
CA GLY A 85 -9.99 -7.55 -13.13
C GLY A 85 -10.55 -6.58 -12.07
N GLU A 86 -9.79 -6.26 -11.02
CA GLU A 86 -10.25 -5.32 -10.01
C GLU A 86 -10.36 -3.89 -10.56
N THR A 87 -11.47 -3.24 -10.26
CA THR A 87 -11.64 -1.82 -10.54
C THR A 87 -10.75 -1.01 -9.60
N CYS A 88 -9.82 -0.24 -10.18
CA CYS A 88 -8.95 0.57 -9.36
C CYS A 88 -9.67 1.79 -8.78
N PRO A 89 -9.37 2.12 -7.52
CA PRO A 89 -10.11 3.15 -6.81
C PRO A 89 -9.76 4.54 -7.37
N VAL A 90 -10.76 5.40 -7.50
CA VAL A 90 -10.61 6.73 -8.10
C VAL A 90 -10.25 7.76 -7.02
N TYR A 91 -9.24 8.58 -7.31
CA TYR A 91 -8.82 9.70 -6.47
C TYR A 91 -8.73 10.97 -7.31
N PHE A 92 -9.35 12.06 -6.87
CA PHE A 92 -9.45 13.32 -7.63
C PHE A 92 -8.44 14.40 -7.21
N GLY A 93 -7.64 14.17 -6.17
CA GLY A 93 -6.66 15.15 -5.70
C GLY A 93 -5.38 15.25 -6.56
N PRO A 94 -4.48 16.21 -6.22
CA PRO A 94 -3.32 16.60 -7.03
C PRO A 94 -2.13 15.63 -6.96
N ALA A 95 -2.27 14.53 -6.21
CA ALA A 95 -1.21 13.57 -5.98
C ALA A 95 -0.65 12.97 -7.28
N LEU A 96 0.66 12.71 -7.31
CA LEU A 96 1.26 11.91 -8.37
C LEU A 96 0.81 10.45 -8.20
N LYS A 97 0.28 9.84 -9.26
CA LYS A 97 -0.39 8.52 -9.16
C LYS A 97 0.48 7.41 -9.74
N ALA A 98 0.57 6.29 -9.05
CA ALA A 98 1.18 5.06 -9.55
C ALA A 98 0.30 3.84 -9.22
N HIS A 99 0.63 2.71 -9.83
CA HIS A 99 -0.09 1.46 -9.62
C HIS A 99 0.89 0.33 -9.34
N TRP A 100 0.80 -0.24 -8.15
CA TRP A 100 1.61 -1.36 -7.69
C TRP A 100 0.68 -2.55 -7.47
N GLY A 101 0.29 -3.21 -8.55
CA GLY A 101 -0.64 -4.34 -8.50
C GLY A 101 -0.13 -5.43 -7.54
N LEU A 102 -1.02 -5.91 -6.69
CA LEU A 102 -0.77 -6.97 -5.72
C LEU A 102 -1.95 -7.95 -5.76
N GLU A 103 -1.65 -9.22 -6.00
CA GLU A 103 -2.60 -10.32 -5.76
C GLU A 103 -3.15 -10.20 -4.33
N ASP A 104 -4.46 -10.43 -4.15
CA ASP A 104 -5.04 -10.38 -2.80
C ASP A 104 -4.74 -11.69 -2.05
N PRO A 105 -3.90 -11.68 -1.02
CA PRO A 105 -3.65 -12.89 -0.25
C PRO A 105 -4.90 -13.34 0.52
N SER A 106 -5.94 -12.50 0.66
CA SER A 106 -7.21 -12.93 1.27
C SER A 106 -8.06 -13.83 0.39
N ASP A 107 -7.77 -13.88 -0.92
CA ASP A 107 -8.54 -14.67 -1.88
C ASP A 107 -7.90 -16.05 -2.12
N VAL A 108 -6.75 -16.32 -1.51
CA VAL A 108 -6.07 -17.62 -1.57
C VAL A 108 -6.90 -18.67 -0.83
N ILE A 109 -7.25 -19.74 -1.55
CA ILE A 109 -7.94 -20.91 -1.01
C ILE A 109 -6.92 -22.02 -0.78
N GLY A 110 -6.81 -22.50 0.44
CA GLY A 110 -5.86 -23.54 0.81
C GLY A 110 -5.87 -23.84 2.30
N ASP A 111 -4.88 -24.61 2.75
CA ASP A 111 -4.63 -24.78 4.17
C ASP A 111 -4.03 -23.50 4.80
N GLU A 112 -3.95 -23.49 6.13
CA GLU A 112 -3.42 -22.34 6.86
C GLU A 112 -1.98 -21.98 6.48
N ALA A 113 -1.16 -22.99 6.13
CA ALA A 113 0.22 -22.78 5.73
C ALA A 113 0.32 -22.08 4.37
N ALA A 114 -0.52 -22.48 3.40
CA ALA A 114 -0.59 -21.84 2.09
C ALA A 114 -1.07 -20.38 2.19
N ILE A 115 -2.07 -20.11 3.02
CA ILE A 115 -2.57 -18.75 3.22
C ILE A 115 -1.50 -17.91 3.95
N GLU A 116 -0.85 -18.43 4.98
CA GLU A 116 0.24 -17.72 5.67
C GLU A 116 1.40 -17.40 4.72
N ALA A 117 1.79 -18.36 3.87
CA ALA A 117 2.81 -18.16 2.86
C ALA A 117 2.41 -17.05 1.86
N ALA A 118 1.16 -17.00 1.43
CA ALA A 118 0.65 -15.94 0.55
C ALA A 118 0.74 -14.56 1.20
N PHE A 119 0.27 -14.42 2.44
CA PHE A 119 0.37 -13.16 3.19
C PHE A 119 1.82 -12.70 3.37
N HIS A 120 2.72 -13.62 3.73
CA HIS A 120 4.14 -13.32 3.87
C HIS A 120 4.75 -12.91 2.52
N ALA A 121 4.47 -13.63 1.43
CA ALA A 121 4.95 -13.28 0.09
C ALA A 121 4.48 -11.90 -0.36
N THR A 122 3.20 -11.56 -0.14
CA THR A 122 2.67 -10.21 -0.41
C THR A 122 3.41 -9.16 0.41
N LEU A 123 3.63 -9.40 1.70
CA LEU A 123 4.34 -8.45 2.57
C LEU A 123 5.79 -8.24 2.14
N MET A 124 6.51 -9.30 1.74
CA MET A 124 7.89 -9.20 1.23
C MET A 124 7.96 -8.42 -0.09
N ARG A 125 7.00 -8.65 -1.00
CA ARG A 125 6.90 -7.87 -2.25
C ARG A 125 6.64 -6.39 -1.97
N ILE A 126 5.76 -6.09 -1.02
CA ILE A 126 5.53 -4.71 -0.55
C ILE A 126 6.84 -4.12 -0.01
N GLY A 127 7.54 -4.83 0.87
CA GLY A 127 8.81 -4.38 1.46
C GLY A 127 9.85 -4.04 0.40
N GLN A 128 10.03 -4.89 -0.61
CA GLN A 128 10.94 -4.64 -1.73
C GLN A 128 10.59 -3.34 -2.48
N ARG A 129 9.29 -3.12 -2.78
CA ARG A 129 8.82 -1.92 -3.48
C ARG A 129 8.97 -0.66 -2.61
N CYS A 130 8.66 -0.76 -1.32
CA CYS A 130 8.84 0.33 -0.37
C CYS A 130 10.32 0.72 -0.25
N GLN A 131 11.23 -0.24 -0.14
CA GLN A 131 12.66 0.05 -0.09
C GLN A 131 13.13 0.74 -1.37
N ALA A 132 12.77 0.19 -2.55
CA ALA A 132 13.13 0.80 -3.83
C ALA A 132 12.58 2.23 -4.00
N PHE A 133 11.41 2.51 -3.44
CA PHE A 133 10.85 3.87 -3.38
C PHE A 133 11.66 4.79 -2.47
N LEU A 134 12.01 4.33 -1.27
CA LEU A 134 12.74 5.12 -0.29
C LEU A 134 14.18 5.43 -0.74
N ASP A 135 14.74 4.57 -1.61
CA ASP A 135 16.06 4.75 -2.22
C ASP A 135 16.07 5.73 -3.40
N LEU A 136 14.90 6.25 -3.84
CA LEU A 136 14.83 7.18 -4.96
C LEU A 136 15.49 8.52 -4.62
N PRO A 137 16.25 9.13 -5.56
CA PRO A 137 16.86 10.43 -5.35
C PRO A 137 15.84 11.56 -5.62
N PHE A 138 14.86 11.72 -4.72
CA PHE A 138 13.73 12.65 -4.89
C PHE A 138 14.13 14.10 -5.24
N HIS A 139 15.29 14.57 -4.77
CA HIS A 139 15.77 15.93 -5.03
C HIS A 139 16.26 16.15 -6.47
N SER A 140 16.60 15.09 -7.20
CA SER A 140 17.13 15.19 -8.57
C SER A 140 16.11 14.81 -9.65
N LEU A 141 14.93 14.31 -9.28
CA LEU A 141 13.92 13.84 -10.22
C LEU A 141 12.88 14.94 -10.48
N SER A 142 12.59 15.19 -11.76
CA SER A 142 11.38 15.91 -12.15
C SER A 142 10.13 15.09 -11.79
N ARG A 143 8.96 15.73 -11.83
CA ARG A 143 7.68 15.03 -11.56
C ARG A 143 7.43 13.89 -12.56
N GLU A 144 7.81 14.08 -13.82
CA GLU A 144 7.70 13.10 -14.90
C GLU A 144 8.68 11.95 -14.70
N GLN A 145 9.93 12.25 -14.33
CA GLN A 145 10.92 11.21 -14.04
C GLN A 145 10.53 10.39 -12.81
N LEU A 146 10.04 11.05 -11.76
CA LEU A 146 9.51 10.37 -10.59
C LEU A 146 8.35 9.43 -10.96
N LYS A 147 7.44 9.87 -11.84
CA LYS A 147 6.35 9.01 -12.33
C LYS A 147 6.87 7.73 -12.98
N VAL A 148 7.89 7.84 -13.84
CA VAL A 148 8.51 6.70 -14.52
C VAL A 148 9.12 5.72 -13.50
N GLU A 149 9.84 6.24 -12.50
CA GLU A 149 10.42 5.39 -11.46
C GLU A 149 9.35 4.71 -10.60
N LEU A 150 8.27 5.42 -10.23
CA LEU A 150 7.18 4.83 -9.47
C LEU A 150 6.48 3.71 -10.24
N ASP A 151 6.30 3.86 -11.55
CA ASP A 151 5.73 2.81 -12.40
C ASP A 151 6.67 1.60 -12.51
N ARG A 152 7.98 1.85 -12.67
CA ARG A 152 9.01 0.80 -12.70
C ARG A 152 9.03 0.00 -11.39
N ILE A 153 8.92 0.66 -10.24
CA ILE A 153 8.84 -0.01 -8.95
C ILE A 153 7.61 -0.92 -8.87
N GLY A 154 6.51 -0.55 -9.51
CA GLY A 154 5.30 -1.36 -9.60
C GLY A 154 5.49 -2.71 -10.29
N THR A 155 6.57 -2.91 -11.04
CA THR A 155 6.86 -4.17 -11.75
C THR A 155 7.84 -5.09 -11.01
N LEU A 156 8.36 -4.68 -9.85
CA LEU A 156 9.15 -5.53 -8.96
C LEU A 156 8.27 -6.61 -8.31
#